data_AF-A0A7V8NQG1-F1
#
_entry.id   AF-A0A7V8NQG1-F1
#
_cell.length_a   1.000
_cell.length_b   1.000
_cell.length_c   1.000
_cell.angle_alpha   90.00
_cell.angle_beta   90.00
_cell.angle_gamma   90.00
#
_symmetry.space_group_name_H-M   'P 1'
#
loop_
_entity.id
_entity.type
_entity.pdbx_description
1 polymer ?
#
loop_
_entity_poly.entity_id
_entity_poly.type
_entity_poly.pdbx_seq_one_letter_code
_entity_poly.pdbx_strand_id
1 'polypeptide(L)'
;MHASTDNQITTPPNQKFFLAPQFPLQRQYEALRAFFVDEEPSAEVARRFGYSAGAFRVLCHQFRHNPEKRASFFRQPQRGPQSAPLRDRVRDLAVAMRKRNLSVYDMQRELTAAGHSISINSLIILLREEGFSRLPRRADEERPPTVKPEVAEVADVRRLDLSPRGFRTPLAGLFLFVPLLDRIDLPSVVTTARLPGSKMIPAAQAVASLLALKLIGAERKSHVMDLVMDQAIALFAGINVVPKRSYLAAYSSRIDHKACLRFMDAWLQQVERAGLAHGSSFDLDFHSVPANSAEEPLEKHYVSSRSRSQKGILVFLARDAAQGVLRYANAGVTKSEHAGEILQFVQFWKRHTGKLPSELVFDSQLTTYEKLSELNREGIFFITLRRRSRQMLHQIYRQPDSAWRRISLPALTRIYRNPKVLEEHVTLSGYDGELRQLTVMELGHE
;
A
#
# COMPACT_ATOMS: atom_id res chain seq x y z
N MET A 1 -62.04 -62.68 -7.68
CA MET A 1 -61.58 -61.29 -7.95
C MET A 1 -60.15 -61.19 -7.46
N HIS A 2 -59.17 -61.35 -8.37
CA HIS A 2 -57.76 -61.16 -8.05
C HIS A 2 -57.48 -59.65 -7.97
N ALA A 3 -57.14 -59.15 -6.79
CA ALA A 3 -56.60 -57.81 -6.63
C ALA A 3 -55.20 -57.78 -7.27
N SER A 4 -55.05 -57.04 -8.37
CA SER A 4 -53.76 -56.77 -9.00
C SER A 4 -52.82 -56.12 -7.99
N THR A 5 -51.62 -56.68 -7.87
CA THR A 5 -50.51 -56.17 -7.04
C THR A 5 -49.65 -55.14 -7.79
N ASP A 6 -50.11 -54.61 -8.93
CA ASP A 6 -49.32 -53.75 -9.82
C ASP A 6 -49.13 -52.29 -9.35
N ASN A 7 -49.52 -51.94 -8.13
CA ASN A 7 -49.39 -50.58 -7.59
C ASN A 7 -48.64 -50.50 -6.25
N GLN A 8 -47.67 -51.40 -6.00
CA GLN A 8 -46.75 -51.21 -4.88
C GLN A 8 -45.68 -50.17 -5.22
N ILE A 9 -45.65 -49.06 -4.46
CA ILE A 9 -44.62 -48.02 -4.54
C ILE A 9 -43.28 -48.66 -4.20
N THR A 10 -42.46 -48.94 -5.21
CA THR A 10 -41.07 -49.37 -5.04
C THR A 10 -40.28 -48.19 -4.47
N THR A 11 -39.63 -48.34 -3.32
CA THR A 11 -38.80 -47.27 -2.74
C THR A 11 -37.55 -47.09 -3.62
N PRO A 12 -37.42 -46.01 -4.43
CA PRO A 12 -36.37 -45.96 -5.43
C PRO A 12 -35.03 -45.51 -4.80
N PRO A 13 -33.87 -46.01 -5.29
CA PRO A 13 -32.53 -45.61 -4.84
C PRO A 13 -32.21 -44.10 -5.04
N ASN A 14 -33.07 -43.38 -5.75
CA ASN A 14 -32.88 -41.97 -6.14
C ASN A 14 -33.45 -40.95 -5.14
N GLN A 15 -33.98 -41.37 -3.98
CA GLN A 15 -34.53 -40.45 -2.97
C GLN A 15 -33.55 -39.34 -2.55
N LYS A 16 -32.25 -39.65 -2.48
CA LYS A 16 -31.21 -38.68 -2.13
C LYS A 16 -31.18 -37.46 -3.06
N PHE A 17 -31.56 -37.61 -4.34
CA PHE A 17 -31.63 -36.50 -5.29
C PHE A 17 -32.66 -35.44 -4.85
N PHE A 18 -33.79 -35.86 -4.30
CA PHE A 18 -34.87 -34.98 -3.87
C PHE A 18 -34.67 -34.44 -2.44
N LEU A 19 -33.98 -35.20 -1.59
CA LEU A 19 -33.75 -34.86 -0.18
C LEU A 19 -32.54 -33.93 0.05
N ALA A 20 -31.72 -33.68 -0.98
CA ALA A 20 -30.51 -32.85 -0.88
C ALA A 20 -30.45 -31.78 -1.99
N PRO A 21 -31.25 -30.69 -1.91
CA PRO A 21 -31.29 -29.66 -2.95
C PRO A 21 -29.94 -28.91 -3.04
N GLN A 22 -29.28 -29.00 -4.20
CA GLN A 22 -27.98 -28.35 -4.45
C GLN A 22 -28.13 -26.92 -4.97
N PHE A 23 -29.22 -26.61 -5.68
CA PHE A 23 -29.44 -25.28 -6.25
C PHE A 23 -30.10 -24.32 -5.26
N PRO A 24 -29.64 -23.06 -5.13
CA PRO A 24 -30.17 -22.12 -4.15
C PRO A 24 -31.69 -21.88 -4.27
N LEU A 25 -32.22 -21.82 -5.49
CA LEU A 25 -33.65 -21.61 -5.73
C LEU A 25 -34.49 -22.82 -5.32
N GLN A 26 -34.00 -24.04 -5.57
CA GLN A 26 -34.62 -25.29 -5.15
C GLN A 26 -34.62 -25.40 -3.62
N ARG A 27 -33.51 -25.05 -2.96
CA ARG A 27 -33.40 -25.02 -1.51
C ARG A 27 -34.37 -24.00 -0.87
N GLN A 28 -34.55 -22.83 -1.49
CA GLN A 28 -35.56 -21.85 -1.06
C GLN A 28 -36.98 -22.41 -1.20
N TYR A 29 -37.27 -23.09 -2.31
CA TYR A 29 -38.58 -23.69 -2.56
C TYR A 29 -38.92 -24.79 -1.54
N GLU A 30 -38.01 -25.75 -1.32
CA GLU A 30 -38.21 -26.84 -0.36
C GLU A 30 -38.33 -26.33 1.08
N ALA A 31 -37.54 -25.31 1.46
CA ALA A 31 -37.68 -24.68 2.78
C ALA A 31 -39.03 -23.97 2.96
N LEU A 32 -39.52 -23.27 1.93
CA LEU A 32 -40.84 -22.65 1.97
C LEU A 32 -41.95 -23.71 2.00
N ARG A 33 -41.84 -24.81 1.25
CA ARG A 33 -42.81 -25.92 1.28
C ARG A 33 -42.87 -26.56 2.67
N ALA A 34 -41.71 -26.85 3.27
CA ALA A 34 -41.64 -27.40 4.62
C ALA A 34 -42.36 -26.53 5.67
N PHE A 35 -42.28 -25.21 5.54
CA PHE A 35 -42.93 -24.29 6.47
C PHE A 35 -44.41 -24.04 6.16
N PHE A 36 -44.79 -23.92 4.88
CA PHE A 36 -46.15 -23.54 4.48
C PHE A 36 -47.09 -24.71 4.22
N VAL A 37 -46.56 -25.88 3.88
CA VAL A 37 -47.32 -27.09 3.53
C VAL A 37 -47.14 -28.16 4.59
N ASP A 38 -45.90 -28.42 5.00
CA ASP A 38 -45.60 -29.48 5.99
C ASP A 38 -45.73 -28.96 7.45
N GLU A 39 -46.13 -27.69 7.63
CA GLU A 39 -46.39 -27.00 8.91
C GLU A 39 -45.27 -27.10 9.96
N GLU A 40 -44.03 -27.29 9.51
CA GLU A 40 -42.89 -27.43 10.41
C GLU A 40 -42.52 -26.11 11.11
N PRO A 41 -41.98 -26.15 12.34
CA PRO A 41 -41.56 -24.95 13.06
C PRO A 41 -40.52 -24.13 12.29
N SER A 42 -40.77 -22.82 12.16
CA SER A 42 -39.92 -21.89 11.38
C SER A 42 -38.43 -21.96 11.72
N ALA A 43 -38.09 -22.09 13.01
CA ALA A 43 -36.70 -22.19 13.46
C ALA A 43 -36.02 -23.51 13.04
N GLU A 44 -36.80 -24.60 12.95
CA GLU A 44 -36.32 -25.92 12.56
C GLU A 44 -36.01 -25.96 11.06
N VAL A 45 -36.95 -25.45 10.25
CA VAL A 45 -36.79 -25.34 8.80
C VAL A 45 -35.59 -24.45 8.46
N ALA A 46 -35.45 -23.30 9.13
CA ALA A 46 -34.31 -22.41 8.93
C ALA A 46 -32.98 -23.15 9.15
N ARG A 47 -32.85 -23.88 10.27
CA ARG A 47 -31.66 -24.65 10.59
C ARG A 47 -31.40 -25.76 9.58
N ARG A 48 -32.43 -26.53 9.20
CA ARG A 48 -32.32 -27.66 8.25
C ARG A 48 -31.82 -27.23 6.88
N PHE A 49 -32.25 -26.06 6.39
CA PHE A 49 -31.88 -25.56 5.07
C PHE A 49 -30.76 -24.50 5.08
N GLY A 50 -30.10 -24.29 6.23
CA GLY A 50 -28.92 -23.43 6.35
C GLY A 50 -29.19 -21.93 6.36
N TYR A 51 -30.36 -21.50 6.83
CA TYR A 51 -30.73 -20.10 7.04
C TYR A 51 -30.64 -19.72 8.52
N SER A 52 -30.39 -18.44 8.81
CA SER A 52 -30.67 -17.90 10.14
C SER A 52 -32.18 -17.74 10.33
N ALA A 53 -32.66 -17.84 11.58
CA ALA A 53 -34.10 -17.70 11.89
C ALA A 53 -34.68 -16.36 11.39
N GLY A 54 -33.90 -15.27 11.47
CA GLY A 54 -34.30 -13.95 10.95
C GLY A 54 -34.41 -13.92 9.42
N ALA A 55 -33.42 -14.46 8.71
CA ALA A 55 -33.43 -14.49 7.24
C ALA A 55 -34.59 -15.35 6.70
N PHE A 56 -34.88 -16.47 7.36
CA PHE A 56 -35.99 -17.34 6.95
C PHE A 56 -37.36 -16.66 7.16
N ARG A 57 -37.56 -15.93 8.27
CA ARG A 57 -38.78 -15.13 8.48
C ARG A 57 -39.00 -14.09 7.38
N VAL A 58 -37.95 -13.40 6.96
CA VAL A 58 -38.01 -12.45 5.83
C VAL A 58 -38.38 -13.16 4.53
N LEU A 59 -37.80 -14.34 4.27
CA LEU A 59 -38.15 -15.14 3.10
C LEU A 59 -39.63 -15.56 3.11
N CYS A 60 -40.16 -16.01 4.24
CA CYS A 60 -41.58 -16.34 4.39
C CYS A 60 -42.49 -15.11 4.21
N HIS A 61 -42.09 -13.96 4.75
CA HIS A 61 -42.81 -12.69 4.56
C HIS A 61 -42.84 -12.28 3.08
N GLN A 62 -41.70 -12.30 2.39
CA GLN A 62 -41.61 -12.00 0.96
C GLN A 62 -42.47 -12.95 0.13
N PHE A 63 -42.50 -14.24 0.46
CA PHE A 63 -43.33 -15.21 -0.25
C PHE A 63 -44.84 -14.92 -0.10
N ARG A 64 -45.30 -14.49 1.09
CA ARG A 64 -46.69 -14.11 1.34
C ARG A 64 -47.11 -12.85 0.59
N HIS A 65 -46.24 -11.84 0.58
CA HIS A 65 -46.63 -10.48 0.18
C HIS A 65 -46.11 -10.05 -1.20
N ASN A 66 -45.19 -10.80 -1.82
CA ASN A 66 -44.65 -10.45 -3.15
C ASN A 66 -45.05 -11.50 -4.22
N PRO A 67 -46.01 -11.19 -5.11
CA PRO A 67 -46.40 -12.05 -6.23
C PRO A 67 -45.26 -12.40 -7.18
N GLU A 68 -44.30 -11.50 -7.42
CA GLU A 68 -43.15 -11.75 -8.30
C GLU A 68 -42.20 -12.80 -7.71
N LYS A 69 -42.05 -12.79 -6.38
CA LYS A 69 -41.25 -13.79 -5.68
C LYS A 69 -41.85 -15.19 -5.86
N ARG A 70 -43.18 -15.33 -5.82
CA ARG A 70 -43.86 -16.60 -6.12
C ARG A 70 -43.65 -17.03 -7.57
N ALA A 71 -43.75 -16.09 -8.51
CA ALA A 71 -43.53 -16.35 -9.92
C ALA A 71 -42.07 -16.73 -10.26
N SER A 72 -41.10 -16.39 -9.41
CA SER A 72 -39.66 -16.58 -9.70
C SER A 72 -39.19 -18.04 -9.69
N PHE A 73 -39.87 -18.95 -8.98
CA PHE A 73 -39.41 -20.34 -8.79
C PHE A 73 -39.46 -21.19 -10.06
N PHE A 74 -40.28 -20.82 -11.05
CA PHE A 74 -40.55 -21.64 -12.23
C PHE A 74 -40.42 -20.87 -13.57
N ARG A 75 -39.71 -19.73 -13.60
CA ARG A 75 -39.45 -19.03 -14.87
C ARG A 75 -38.40 -19.77 -15.70
N GLN A 76 -38.71 -20.06 -16.96
CA GLN A 76 -37.70 -20.41 -17.95
C GLN A 76 -36.83 -19.16 -18.25
N PRO A 77 -35.48 -19.26 -18.22
CA PRO A 77 -34.63 -18.13 -18.57
C PRO A 77 -34.82 -17.76 -20.05
N GLN A 78 -35.29 -16.54 -20.32
CA GLN A 78 -35.32 -16.03 -21.69
C GLN A 78 -33.88 -15.85 -22.19
N ARG A 79 -33.54 -16.52 -23.29
CA ARG A 79 -32.27 -16.29 -24.00
C ARG A 79 -32.33 -14.90 -24.62
N GLY A 80 -31.34 -14.06 -24.33
CA GLY A 80 -31.22 -12.73 -24.92
C GLY A 80 -31.06 -12.77 -26.45
N PRO A 81 -31.28 -11.64 -27.15
CA PRO A 81 -31.23 -11.57 -28.62
C PRO A 81 -29.86 -12.02 -29.16
N GLN A 82 -29.88 -12.89 -30.19
CA GLN A 82 -28.68 -13.44 -30.84
C GLN A 82 -28.03 -12.49 -31.86
N SER A 83 -28.72 -11.44 -32.31
CA SER A 83 -28.19 -10.48 -33.29
C SER A 83 -27.72 -9.18 -32.63
N ALA A 84 -26.56 -8.71 -33.06
CA ALA A 84 -25.95 -7.46 -32.57
C ALA A 84 -25.82 -6.49 -33.76
N PRO A 85 -26.87 -5.70 -34.06
CA PRO A 85 -26.98 -4.94 -35.31
C PRO A 85 -25.84 -3.93 -35.53
N LEU A 86 -25.17 -3.48 -34.48
CA LEU A 86 -23.97 -2.62 -34.57
C LEU A 86 -22.73 -3.36 -35.09
N ARG A 87 -22.58 -4.66 -34.77
CA ARG A 87 -21.45 -5.47 -35.24
C ARG A 87 -21.61 -5.86 -36.70
N ASP A 88 -22.83 -6.17 -37.12
CA ASP A 88 -23.10 -6.58 -38.50
C ASP A 88 -22.87 -5.44 -39.50
N ARG A 89 -23.16 -4.18 -39.11
CA ARG A 89 -22.89 -2.99 -39.95
C ARG A 89 -21.41 -2.73 -40.24
N VAL A 90 -20.51 -3.13 -39.34
CA VAL A 90 -19.06 -2.88 -39.49
C VAL A 90 -18.28 -4.16 -39.79
N ARG A 91 -18.96 -5.30 -39.98
CA ARG A 91 -18.34 -6.61 -40.17
C ARG A 91 -17.45 -6.63 -41.41
N ASP A 92 -17.99 -6.23 -42.56
CA ASP A 92 -17.22 -6.19 -43.81
C ASP A 92 -16.07 -5.18 -43.77
N LEU A 93 -16.28 -4.02 -43.15
CA LEU A 93 -15.24 -3.00 -42.96
C LEU A 93 -14.12 -3.52 -42.06
N ALA A 94 -14.46 -4.16 -40.94
CA ALA A 94 -13.50 -4.75 -40.01
C ALA A 94 -12.72 -5.89 -40.66
N VAL A 95 -13.36 -6.74 -41.48
CA VAL A 95 -12.70 -7.80 -42.26
C VAL A 95 -11.74 -7.20 -43.28
N ALA A 96 -12.16 -6.18 -44.04
CA ALA A 96 -11.31 -5.51 -45.03
C ALA A 96 -10.10 -4.82 -44.37
N MET A 97 -10.32 -4.10 -43.27
CA MET A 97 -9.25 -3.51 -42.47
C MET A 97 -8.31 -4.57 -41.89
N ARG A 98 -8.85 -5.73 -41.48
CA ARG A 98 -8.04 -6.83 -40.98
C ARG A 98 -7.15 -7.44 -42.06
N LYS A 99 -7.67 -7.61 -43.29
CA LYS A 99 -6.90 -8.09 -44.46
C LYS A 99 -5.76 -7.14 -44.84
N ARG A 100 -5.90 -5.85 -44.57
CA ARG A 100 -4.82 -4.83 -44.69
C ARG A 100 -3.81 -4.90 -43.55
N ASN A 101 -3.90 -5.89 -42.66
CA ASN A 101 -3.16 -5.94 -41.41
C ASN A 101 -3.33 -4.62 -40.64
N LEU A 102 -4.52 -4.31 -40.15
CA LEU A 102 -4.70 -3.25 -39.15
C LEU A 102 -4.86 -3.86 -37.74
N SER A 103 -4.32 -3.18 -36.72
CA SER A 103 -4.54 -3.59 -35.33
C SER A 103 -5.96 -3.23 -34.89
N VAL A 104 -6.45 -3.83 -33.80
CA VAL A 104 -7.79 -3.51 -33.28
C VAL A 104 -7.93 -2.03 -32.90
N TYR A 105 -6.84 -1.41 -32.43
CA TYR A 105 -6.80 0.02 -32.12
C TYR A 105 -6.84 0.88 -33.39
N ASP A 106 -6.15 0.47 -34.46
CA ASP A 106 -6.20 1.18 -35.74
C ASP A 106 -7.59 1.07 -36.37
N MET A 107 -8.18 -0.13 -36.36
CA MET A 107 -9.54 -0.38 -36.84
C MET A 107 -10.56 0.47 -36.08
N GLN A 108 -10.46 0.53 -34.75
CA GLN A 108 -11.34 1.37 -33.95
C GLN A 108 -11.21 2.85 -34.33
N ARG A 109 -9.99 3.35 -34.53
CA ARG A 109 -9.76 4.74 -34.96
C ARG A 109 -10.34 5.03 -36.34
N GLU A 110 -10.07 4.18 -37.33
CA GLU A 110 -10.61 4.34 -38.69
C GLU A 110 -12.14 4.25 -38.70
N LEU A 111 -12.72 3.29 -37.97
CA LEU A 111 -14.18 3.15 -37.85
C LEU A 111 -14.81 4.37 -37.15
N THR A 112 -14.18 4.88 -36.09
CA THR A 112 -14.65 6.09 -35.38
C THR A 112 -14.58 7.31 -36.29
N ALA A 113 -13.49 7.47 -37.06
CA ALA A 113 -13.35 8.53 -38.05
C ALA A 113 -14.40 8.44 -39.17
N ALA A 114 -14.82 7.21 -39.52
CA ALA A 114 -15.91 6.94 -40.46
C ALA A 114 -17.32 7.02 -39.83
N GLY A 115 -17.46 7.47 -38.57
CA GLY A 115 -18.75 7.64 -37.89
C GLY A 115 -19.33 6.36 -37.26
N HIS A 116 -18.57 5.28 -37.20
CA HIS A 116 -18.98 4.02 -36.58
C HIS A 116 -18.39 3.86 -35.17
N SER A 117 -19.24 3.94 -34.15
CA SER A 117 -18.85 3.67 -32.76
C SER A 117 -18.90 2.17 -32.46
N ILE A 118 -17.73 1.57 -32.24
CA ILE A 118 -17.59 0.17 -31.79
C ILE A 118 -16.48 0.02 -30.73
N SER A 119 -16.71 -0.85 -29.76
CA SER A 119 -15.71 -1.13 -28.71
C SER A 119 -14.60 -2.06 -29.21
N ILE A 120 -13.40 -1.93 -28.63
CA ILE A 120 -12.26 -2.84 -28.88
C ILE A 120 -12.68 -4.30 -28.62
N ASN A 121 -13.42 -4.57 -27.54
CA ASN A 121 -13.87 -5.93 -27.22
C ASN A 121 -14.84 -6.47 -28.27
N SER A 122 -15.76 -5.65 -28.77
CA SER A 122 -16.69 -6.04 -29.83
C SER A 122 -15.96 -6.36 -31.14
N LEU A 123 -14.91 -5.60 -31.48
CA LEU A 123 -14.03 -5.90 -32.61
C LEU A 123 -13.23 -7.19 -32.41
N ILE A 124 -12.71 -7.45 -31.20
CA ILE A 124 -12.00 -8.71 -30.90
C ILE A 124 -12.93 -9.91 -31.08
N ILE A 125 -14.16 -9.82 -30.58
CA ILE A 125 -15.16 -10.89 -30.73
C ILE A 125 -15.51 -11.10 -32.21
N LEU A 126 -15.78 -10.01 -32.94
CA LEU A 126 -16.07 -10.06 -34.38
C LEU A 126 -14.94 -10.73 -35.16
N LEU A 127 -13.70 -10.33 -34.94
CA LEU A 127 -12.55 -10.92 -35.63
C LEU A 127 -12.34 -12.40 -35.28
N ARG A 128 -12.67 -12.80 -34.06
CA ARG A 128 -12.64 -14.21 -33.64
C ARG A 128 -13.77 -15.02 -34.31
N GLU A 129 -14.98 -14.46 -34.43
CA GLU A 129 -16.10 -15.06 -35.16
C GLU A 129 -15.73 -15.27 -36.65
N GLU A 130 -15.03 -14.30 -37.25
CA GLU A 130 -14.53 -14.35 -38.64
C GLU A 130 -13.24 -15.20 -38.82
N GLY A 131 -12.74 -15.85 -37.76
CA GLY A 131 -11.58 -16.76 -37.85
C GLY A 131 -10.21 -16.09 -37.91
N PHE A 132 -10.09 -14.77 -37.67
CA PHE A 132 -8.79 -14.10 -37.64
C PHE A 132 -8.03 -14.39 -36.35
N SER A 133 -6.79 -14.86 -36.51
CA SER A 133 -5.84 -15.01 -35.39
C SER A 133 -5.33 -13.66 -34.89
N ARG A 134 -4.77 -13.63 -33.68
CA ARG A 134 -4.14 -12.43 -33.12
C ARG A 134 -2.88 -12.09 -33.92
N LEU A 135 -2.74 -10.84 -34.34
CA LEU A 135 -1.53 -10.40 -35.04
C LEU A 135 -0.31 -10.46 -34.11
N PRO A 136 0.88 -10.82 -34.64
CA PRO A 136 2.13 -10.67 -33.91
C PRO A 136 2.39 -9.20 -33.59
N ARG A 137 3.23 -8.97 -32.57
CA ARG A 137 3.64 -7.61 -32.20
C ARG A 137 4.50 -7.01 -33.32
N ARG A 138 4.04 -5.91 -33.90
CA ARG A 138 4.80 -5.14 -34.90
C ARG A 138 5.98 -4.39 -34.31
N ALA A 139 7.05 -4.28 -35.09
CA ALA A 139 8.10 -3.30 -34.86
C ALA A 139 7.51 -1.87 -34.92
N ASP A 140 8.16 -0.90 -34.30
CA ASP A 140 7.65 0.48 -34.27
C ASP A 140 7.61 1.13 -35.67
N GLU A 141 8.42 0.62 -36.61
CA GLU A 141 8.53 1.05 -38.01
C GLU A 141 7.38 0.54 -38.90
N GLU A 142 6.81 -0.64 -38.60
CA GLU A 142 5.71 -1.26 -39.35
C GLU A 142 4.32 -0.72 -38.95
N ARG A 143 4.28 0.24 -38.00
CA ARG A 143 3.03 0.86 -37.56
C ARG A 143 2.64 1.99 -38.50
N PRO A 144 1.34 2.16 -38.81
CA PRO A 144 0.88 3.28 -39.62
C PRO A 144 1.40 4.61 -39.08
N PRO A 145 1.72 5.58 -39.95
CA PRO A 145 2.11 6.92 -39.53
C PRO A 145 0.91 7.57 -38.83
N THR A 146 1.06 7.80 -37.53
CA THR A 146 0.10 8.54 -36.72
C THR A 146 0.79 9.78 -36.16
N VAL A 147 0.02 10.80 -35.76
CA VAL A 147 0.56 11.86 -34.90
C VAL A 147 1.13 11.20 -33.64
N LYS A 148 2.45 11.29 -33.47
CA LYS A 148 3.17 10.75 -32.33
C LYS A 148 3.53 11.91 -31.40
N PRO A 149 3.59 11.69 -30.08
CA PRO A 149 4.16 12.68 -29.17
C PRO A 149 5.60 12.93 -29.56
N GLU A 150 6.06 14.16 -29.33
CA GLU A 150 7.45 14.54 -29.53
C GLU A 150 8.36 13.60 -28.71
N VAL A 151 9.39 13.06 -29.37
CA VAL A 151 10.27 12.08 -28.76
C VAL A 151 11.35 12.80 -27.98
N ALA A 152 11.33 12.66 -26.66
CA ALA A 152 12.39 13.21 -25.82
C ALA A 152 13.74 12.62 -26.21
N GLU A 153 14.77 13.47 -26.19
CA GLU A 153 16.14 13.03 -26.40
C GLU A 153 16.54 11.92 -25.42
N VAL A 154 17.72 11.35 -25.65
CA VAL A 154 18.30 10.40 -24.71
C VAL A 154 19.04 11.16 -23.62
N ALA A 155 18.73 10.85 -22.36
CA ALA A 155 19.44 11.37 -21.20
C ALA A 155 20.91 10.92 -21.23
N ASP A 156 21.80 11.88 -21.40
CA ASP A 156 23.24 11.72 -21.57
C ASP A 156 23.96 13.00 -21.11
N VAL A 157 24.70 12.90 -20.00
CA VAL A 157 25.48 14.01 -19.42
C VAL A 157 26.48 14.60 -20.42
N ARG A 158 26.96 13.80 -21.39
CA ARG A 158 27.92 14.25 -22.41
C ARG A 158 27.31 15.17 -23.45
N ARG A 159 25.97 15.27 -23.47
CA ARG A 159 25.20 16.19 -24.32
C ARG A 159 24.69 17.41 -23.56
N LEU A 160 25.08 17.56 -22.29
CA LEU A 160 24.70 18.73 -21.50
C LEU A 160 25.30 19.98 -22.14
N ASP A 161 24.44 20.86 -22.62
CA ASP A 161 24.82 22.20 -23.05
C ASP A 161 24.50 23.21 -21.95
N LEU A 162 25.53 23.92 -21.48
CA LEU A 162 25.45 24.99 -20.48
C LEU A 162 25.61 26.39 -21.12
N SER A 163 25.51 26.50 -22.44
CA SER A 163 25.51 27.79 -23.12
C SER A 163 24.39 28.70 -22.58
N PRO A 164 24.62 30.03 -22.49
CA PRO A 164 23.60 30.96 -22.03
C PRO A 164 22.33 30.88 -22.87
N ARG A 165 21.20 30.53 -22.25
CA ARG A 165 19.89 30.42 -22.92
C ARG A 165 18.74 30.76 -21.99
N GLY A 166 17.60 31.09 -22.58
CA GLY A 166 16.33 31.26 -21.86
C GLY A 166 15.34 30.15 -22.21
N PHE A 167 14.58 29.69 -21.23
CA PHE A 167 13.47 28.75 -21.42
C PHE A 167 12.35 29.04 -20.40
N ARG A 168 11.12 28.60 -20.71
CA ARG A 168 9.98 28.70 -19.80
C ARG A 168 9.78 27.37 -19.07
N THR A 169 9.51 27.44 -17.77
CA THR A 169 9.24 26.26 -16.94
C THR A 169 8.37 26.66 -15.74
N PRO A 170 7.42 25.82 -15.31
CA PRO A 170 6.72 26.00 -14.04
C PRO A 170 7.57 25.58 -12.82
N LEU A 171 8.74 24.97 -13.05
CA LEU A 171 9.57 24.34 -12.01
C LEU A 171 10.81 25.17 -11.64
N ALA A 172 10.82 26.47 -11.96
CA ALA A 172 11.95 27.36 -11.67
C ALA A 172 12.32 27.41 -10.16
N GLY A 173 11.37 27.11 -9.27
CA GLY A 173 11.61 27.00 -7.82
C GLY A 173 12.67 25.95 -7.45
N LEU A 174 12.98 24.98 -8.32
CA LEU A 174 14.09 24.03 -8.11
C LEU A 174 15.43 24.74 -7.90
N PHE A 175 15.66 25.86 -8.58
CA PHE A 175 16.93 26.57 -8.52
C PHE A 175 17.18 27.25 -7.17
N LEU A 176 16.16 27.43 -6.32
CA LEU A 176 16.32 27.91 -4.95
C LEU A 176 17.08 26.91 -4.07
N PHE A 177 17.11 25.63 -4.44
CA PHE A 177 17.84 24.59 -3.72
C PHE A 177 19.30 24.44 -4.17
N VAL A 178 19.70 25.03 -5.31
CA VAL A 178 21.08 24.91 -5.84
C VAL A 178 22.13 25.42 -4.83
N PRO A 179 21.98 26.60 -4.20
CA PRO A 179 22.95 27.05 -3.19
C PRO A 179 23.04 26.16 -1.95
N LEU A 180 21.97 25.42 -1.63
CA LEU A 180 21.98 24.45 -0.52
C LEU A 180 22.75 23.19 -0.91
N LEU A 181 22.60 22.75 -2.16
CA LEU A 181 23.31 21.59 -2.69
C LEU A 181 24.78 21.86 -2.98
N ASP A 182 25.15 23.10 -3.30
CA ASP A 182 26.54 23.49 -3.53
C ASP A 182 27.45 23.21 -2.31
N ARG A 183 26.88 23.26 -1.10
CA ARG A 183 27.58 22.93 0.15
C ARG A 183 27.72 21.44 0.42
N ILE A 184 27.15 20.59 -0.43
CA ILE A 184 27.10 19.14 -0.27
C ILE A 184 27.90 18.50 -1.40
N ASP A 185 28.97 17.77 -1.05
CA ASP A 185 29.74 16.98 -2.02
C ASP A 185 28.96 15.72 -2.42
N LEU A 186 27.93 15.90 -3.26
CA LEU A 186 27.11 14.81 -3.79
C LEU A 186 27.95 13.75 -4.54
N PRO A 187 28.96 14.12 -5.38
CA PRO A 187 29.87 13.15 -5.97
C PRO A 187 30.56 12.22 -4.95
N SER A 188 31.06 12.75 -3.83
CA SER A 188 31.63 11.93 -2.76
C SER A 188 30.58 11.02 -2.13
N VAL A 189 29.37 11.54 -1.84
CA VAL A 189 28.27 10.74 -1.27
C VAL A 189 27.93 9.54 -2.13
N VAL A 190 27.70 9.75 -3.43
CA VAL A 190 27.31 8.65 -4.34
C VAL A 190 28.44 7.64 -4.54
N THR A 191 29.69 8.09 -4.46
CA THR A 191 30.88 7.24 -4.54
C THR A 191 31.04 6.37 -3.29
N THR A 192 30.95 6.97 -2.10
CA THR A 192 30.98 6.25 -0.81
C THR A 192 29.85 5.24 -0.70
N ALA A 193 28.66 5.63 -1.15
CA ALA A 193 27.49 4.77 -1.20
C ALA A 193 27.60 3.64 -2.24
N ARG A 194 28.53 3.75 -3.20
CA ARG A 194 28.69 2.85 -4.36
C ARG A 194 27.39 2.76 -5.17
N LEU A 195 26.74 3.89 -5.38
CA LEU A 195 25.50 3.92 -6.16
C LEU A 195 25.79 3.63 -7.64
N PRO A 196 24.88 2.91 -8.32
CA PRO A 196 25.09 2.56 -9.72
C PRO A 196 25.09 3.80 -10.61
N GLY A 197 25.78 3.73 -11.75
CA GLY A 197 25.78 4.77 -12.76
C GLY A 197 26.07 4.19 -14.14
N SER A 198 25.97 5.01 -15.17
CA SER A 198 26.43 4.68 -16.52
C SER A 198 27.24 5.83 -17.10
N LYS A 199 27.90 5.61 -18.24
CA LYS A 199 28.60 6.70 -18.97
C LYS A 199 27.66 7.82 -19.40
N MET A 200 26.39 7.49 -19.63
CA MET A 200 25.36 8.45 -20.04
C MET A 200 24.72 9.15 -18.83
N ILE A 201 24.47 8.40 -17.77
CA ILE A 201 23.81 8.92 -16.56
C ILE A 201 24.63 8.46 -15.35
N PRO A 202 25.65 9.24 -14.95
CA PRO A 202 26.45 8.93 -13.78
C PRO A 202 25.62 8.99 -12.49
N ALA A 203 26.14 8.42 -11.41
CA ALA A 203 25.39 8.27 -10.16
C ALA A 203 24.93 9.61 -9.57
N ALA A 204 25.75 10.66 -9.65
CA ALA A 204 25.40 12.00 -9.16
C ALA A 204 24.19 12.57 -9.91
N GLN A 205 24.19 12.53 -11.24
CA GLN A 205 23.07 12.98 -12.09
C GLN A 205 21.81 12.14 -11.85
N ALA A 206 21.96 10.84 -11.63
CA ALA A 206 20.84 9.96 -11.32
C ALA A 206 20.17 10.34 -9.98
N VAL A 207 20.98 10.58 -8.94
CA VAL A 207 20.49 11.02 -7.63
C VAL A 207 19.91 12.44 -7.70
N ALA A 208 20.58 13.37 -8.37
CA ALA A 208 20.09 14.73 -8.55
C ALA A 208 18.76 14.78 -9.32
N SER A 209 18.59 13.92 -10.34
CA SER A 209 17.32 13.75 -11.06
C SER A 209 16.21 13.24 -10.13
N LEU A 210 16.51 12.24 -9.31
CA LEU A 210 15.55 11.70 -8.33
C LEU A 210 15.21 12.72 -7.24
N LEU A 211 16.19 13.51 -6.80
CA LEU A 211 16.02 14.58 -5.84
C LEU A 211 15.13 15.69 -6.43
N ALA A 212 15.36 16.10 -7.67
CA ALA A 212 14.52 17.06 -8.38
C ALA A 212 13.06 16.62 -8.38
N LEU A 213 12.80 15.37 -8.77
CA LEU A 213 11.45 14.78 -8.76
C LEU A 213 10.84 14.79 -7.35
N LYS A 214 11.64 14.57 -6.31
CA LYS A 214 11.17 14.62 -4.92
C LYS A 214 10.83 16.05 -4.47
N LEU A 215 11.66 17.03 -4.82
CA LEU A 215 11.49 18.44 -4.45
C LEU A 215 10.26 19.07 -5.11
N ILE A 216 9.94 18.68 -6.34
CA ILE A 216 8.70 19.14 -7.02
C ILE A 216 7.44 18.38 -6.59
N GLY A 217 7.56 17.44 -5.65
CA GLY A 217 6.42 16.67 -5.14
C GLY A 217 5.88 15.61 -6.10
N ALA A 218 6.68 15.08 -7.03
CA ALA A 218 6.24 14.00 -7.90
C ALA A 218 5.94 12.73 -7.08
N GLU A 219 4.67 12.33 -7.02
CA GLU A 219 4.21 11.21 -6.17
C GLU A 219 4.86 9.87 -6.53
N ARG A 220 5.08 9.63 -7.83
CA ARG A 220 5.59 8.36 -8.35
C ARG A 220 6.63 8.59 -9.43
N LYS A 221 7.68 7.76 -9.43
CA LYS A 221 8.71 7.72 -10.49
C LYS A 221 8.12 7.52 -11.90
N SER A 222 6.95 6.86 -12.00
CA SER A 222 6.26 6.65 -13.27
C SER A 222 5.68 7.91 -13.90
N HIS A 223 5.42 8.95 -13.10
CA HIS A 223 4.88 10.23 -13.58
C HIS A 223 5.95 11.11 -14.24
N VAL A 224 7.21 10.68 -14.27
CA VAL A 224 8.30 11.37 -14.97
C VAL A 224 8.04 11.58 -16.45
N MET A 225 7.17 10.77 -17.07
CA MET A 225 6.91 10.85 -18.51
C MET A 225 6.25 12.18 -18.90
N ASP A 226 5.49 12.81 -18.00
CA ASP A 226 4.88 14.12 -18.23
C ASP A 226 5.90 15.26 -18.05
N LEU A 227 7.07 14.95 -17.46
CA LEU A 227 8.12 15.89 -17.09
C LEU A 227 9.41 15.69 -17.89
N VAL A 228 9.44 14.72 -18.81
CA VAL A 228 10.66 14.28 -19.47
C VAL A 228 11.33 15.38 -20.30
N MET A 229 10.53 16.34 -20.75
CA MET A 229 10.95 17.49 -21.55
C MET A 229 11.24 18.75 -20.73
N ASP A 230 11.00 18.73 -19.41
CA ASP A 230 11.19 19.93 -18.60
C ASP A 230 12.69 20.21 -18.39
N GLN A 231 13.13 21.34 -18.95
CA GLN A 231 14.53 21.76 -18.92
C GLN A 231 15.01 22.17 -17.53
N ALA A 232 14.12 22.55 -16.61
CA ALA A 232 14.51 22.94 -15.26
C ALA A 232 15.00 21.73 -14.46
N ILE A 233 14.28 20.60 -14.55
CA ILE A 233 14.68 19.34 -13.92
C ILE A 233 16.02 18.88 -14.48
N ALA A 234 16.16 18.91 -15.82
CA ALA A 234 17.37 18.48 -16.50
C ALA A 234 18.59 19.34 -16.09
N LEU A 235 18.44 20.67 -16.11
CA LEU A 235 19.50 21.61 -15.72
C LEU A 235 19.85 21.48 -14.24
N PHE A 236 18.85 21.40 -13.35
CA PHE A 236 19.06 21.16 -11.91
C PHE A 236 19.85 19.88 -11.65
N ALA A 237 19.56 18.81 -12.40
CA ALA A 237 20.24 17.54 -12.27
C ALA A 237 21.60 17.47 -12.98
N GLY A 238 21.97 18.52 -13.74
CA GLY A 238 23.21 18.54 -14.53
C GLY A 238 23.22 17.52 -15.66
N ILE A 239 22.12 17.38 -16.40
CA ILE A 239 21.98 16.47 -17.55
C ILE A 239 21.16 17.12 -18.67
N ASN A 240 21.30 16.67 -19.93
CA ASN A 240 20.60 17.29 -21.07
C ASN A 240 19.06 17.14 -21.02
N VAL A 241 18.55 15.98 -20.61
CA VAL A 241 17.12 15.69 -20.44
C VAL A 241 16.86 14.76 -19.27
N VAL A 242 15.64 14.75 -18.74
CA VAL A 242 15.27 13.95 -17.57
C VAL A 242 15.33 12.45 -17.90
N PRO A 243 15.95 11.60 -17.04
CA PRO A 243 15.95 10.16 -17.24
C PRO A 243 14.53 9.56 -17.29
N LYS A 244 14.27 8.77 -18.34
CA LYS A 244 12.96 8.14 -18.59
C LYS A 244 12.59 7.12 -17.52
N ARG A 245 11.28 6.83 -17.42
CA ARG A 245 10.72 5.86 -16.45
C ARG A 245 11.44 4.52 -16.42
N SER A 246 11.81 3.97 -17.59
CA SER A 246 12.52 2.68 -17.69
C SER A 246 13.87 2.70 -16.98
N TYR A 247 14.64 3.78 -17.15
CA TYR A 247 15.90 3.97 -16.44
C TYR A 247 15.66 4.09 -14.94
N LEU A 248 14.74 4.94 -14.48
CA LEU A 248 14.48 5.15 -13.05
C LEU A 248 14.00 3.86 -12.34
N ALA A 249 13.22 3.03 -13.02
CA ALA A 249 12.79 1.74 -12.51
C ALA A 249 13.98 0.77 -12.37
N ALA A 250 14.78 0.60 -13.42
CA ALA A 250 15.97 -0.24 -13.41
C ALA A 250 17.09 0.28 -12.48
N TYR A 251 17.14 1.59 -12.24
CA TYR A 251 18.03 2.19 -11.26
C TYR A 251 17.63 1.79 -9.85
N SER A 252 16.34 1.92 -9.52
CA SER A 252 15.81 1.56 -8.20
C SER A 252 16.02 0.09 -7.86
N SER A 253 15.89 -0.82 -8.82
CA SER A 253 16.06 -2.26 -8.59
C SER A 253 17.51 -2.70 -8.36
N ARG A 254 18.48 -1.82 -8.61
CA ARG A 254 19.92 -2.08 -8.42
C ARG A 254 20.45 -1.60 -7.06
N ILE A 255 19.61 -0.94 -6.26
CA ILE A 255 20.00 -0.43 -4.95
C ILE A 255 19.63 -1.47 -3.89
N ASP A 256 20.65 -1.97 -3.19
CA ASP A 256 20.46 -2.87 -2.06
C ASP A 256 20.37 -2.10 -0.74
N HIS A 257 19.95 -2.80 0.32
CA HIS A 257 19.84 -2.23 1.66
C HIS A 257 21.17 -1.64 2.16
N LYS A 258 22.30 -2.29 1.86
CA LYS A 258 23.62 -1.81 2.27
C LYS A 258 23.98 -0.48 1.59
N ALA A 259 23.61 -0.30 0.32
CA ALA A 259 23.79 0.96 -0.40
C ALA A 259 22.94 2.08 0.22
N CYS A 260 21.69 1.79 0.62
CA CYS A 260 20.86 2.75 1.34
C CYS A 260 21.50 3.22 2.65
N LEU A 261 22.03 2.31 3.47
CA LEU A 261 22.70 2.66 4.73
C LEU A 261 23.96 3.52 4.49
N ARG A 262 24.82 3.13 3.54
CA ARG A 262 26.02 3.92 3.19
C ARG A 262 25.65 5.30 2.64
N PHE A 263 24.61 5.38 1.81
CA PHE A 263 24.12 6.65 1.28
C PHE A 263 23.62 7.56 2.39
N MET A 264 22.83 7.01 3.32
CA MET A 264 22.29 7.76 4.45
C MET A 264 23.41 8.31 5.34
N ASP A 265 24.38 7.47 5.73
CA ASP A 265 25.54 7.89 6.52
C ASP A 265 26.35 8.97 5.81
N ALA A 266 26.75 8.74 4.55
CA ALA A 266 27.52 9.71 3.77
C ALA A 266 26.75 11.02 3.53
N TRP A 267 25.44 10.95 3.31
CA TRP A 267 24.57 12.13 3.16
C TRP A 267 24.53 12.94 4.46
N LEU A 268 24.31 12.29 5.60
CA LEU A 268 24.27 12.93 6.91
C LEU A 268 25.59 13.67 7.20
N GLN A 269 26.73 13.03 6.92
CA GLN A 269 28.04 13.65 7.09
C GLN A 269 28.18 14.95 6.28
N GLN A 270 27.67 14.99 5.04
CA GLN A 270 27.74 16.20 4.22
C GLN A 270 26.78 17.29 4.69
N VAL A 271 25.54 16.96 5.04
CA VAL A 271 24.59 17.99 5.50
C VAL A 271 25.00 18.57 6.85
N GLU A 272 25.64 17.78 7.72
CA GLU A 272 26.19 18.25 8.99
C GLU A 272 27.36 19.21 8.77
N ARG A 273 28.28 18.87 7.85
CA ARG A 273 29.35 19.80 7.40
C ARG A 273 28.79 21.07 6.78
N ALA A 274 27.65 21.00 6.09
CA ALA A 274 26.96 22.14 5.53
C ALA A 274 26.21 23.01 6.57
N GLY A 275 26.15 22.57 7.83
CA GLY A 275 25.62 23.33 8.96
C GLY A 275 24.34 22.76 9.60
N LEU A 276 23.86 21.59 9.18
CA LEU A 276 22.73 20.93 9.84
C LEU A 276 23.18 20.29 11.17
N ALA A 277 22.99 20.98 12.29
CA ALA A 277 23.27 20.44 13.62
C ALA A 277 22.49 19.15 13.87
N HIS A 278 22.91 18.33 14.84
CA HIS A 278 22.18 17.15 15.29
C HIS A 278 22.01 17.15 16.81
N GLY A 279 20.89 16.61 17.27
CA GLY A 279 20.62 16.36 18.68
C GLY A 279 21.22 15.04 19.19
N SER A 280 20.84 14.68 20.41
CA SER A 280 21.16 13.38 21.02
C SER A 280 19.94 12.63 21.56
N SER A 281 18.74 13.22 21.42
CA SER A 281 17.45 12.59 21.76
C SER A 281 16.68 12.26 20.48
N PHE A 282 16.09 11.06 20.43
CA PHE A 282 15.44 10.53 19.23
C PHE A 282 14.05 9.97 19.49
N ASP A 283 13.10 10.37 18.64
CA ASP A 283 11.79 9.73 18.53
C ASP A 283 11.92 8.51 17.60
N LEU A 284 11.55 7.32 18.07
CA LEU A 284 11.58 6.09 17.28
C LEU A 284 10.17 5.57 17.02
N ASP A 285 9.92 5.12 15.79
CA ASP A 285 8.63 4.54 15.41
C ASP A 285 8.78 3.52 14.28
N PHE A 286 7.78 2.65 14.16
CA PHE A 286 7.60 1.74 13.04
C PHE A 286 6.43 2.20 12.16
N HIS A 287 6.71 2.35 10.87
CA HIS A 287 5.70 2.66 9.86
C HIS A 287 5.48 1.48 8.90
N SER A 288 4.22 1.06 8.76
CA SER A 288 3.84 0.00 7.82
C SER A 288 3.49 0.60 6.45
N VAL A 289 4.28 0.28 5.43
CA VAL A 289 4.00 0.66 4.04
C VAL A 289 3.28 -0.48 3.33
N PRO A 290 2.03 -0.28 2.85
CA PRO A 290 1.31 -1.30 2.08
C PRO A 290 2.07 -1.73 0.83
N ALA A 291 2.20 -3.03 0.62
CA ALA A 291 2.79 -3.60 -0.57
C ALA A 291 1.77 -4.45 -1.33
N ASN A 292 1.70 -4.25 -2.65
CA ASN A 292 0.83 -5.02 -3.56
C ASN A 292 1.58 -6.10 -4.34
N SER A 293 2.78 -6.49 -3.88
CA SER A 293 3.60 -7.53 -4.52
C SER A 293 3.26 -8.92 -3.99
N ALA A 294 3.54 -9.95 -4.79
CA ALA A 294 3.44 -11.35 -4.38
C ALA A 294 4.82 -11.96 -4.02
N GLU A 295 5.93 -11.29 -4.35
CA GLU A 295 7.26 -11.92 -4.49
C GLU A 295 8.36 -11.40 -3.54
N GLU A 296 8.04 -10.63 -2.51
CA GLU A 296 8.96 -10.37 -1.40
C GLU A 296 8.45 -11.07 -0.14
N PRO A 297 9.28 -11.33 0.90
CA PRO A 297 8.81 -11.82 2.19
C PRO A 297 7.95 -10.74 2.87
N LEU A 298 6.74 -10.55 2.35
CA LEU A 298 5.78 -9.57 2.80
C LEU A 298 5.00 -10.17 3.95
N GLU A 299 5.41 -9.81 5.15
CA GLU A 299 4.67 -10.13 6.34
C GLU A 299 3.44 -9.22 6.49
N LYS A 300 2.47 -9.70 7.27
CA LYS A 300 1.31 -8.89 7.62
C LYS A 300 1.68 -7.95 8.75
N HIS A 301 1.59 -6.65 8.48
CA HIS A 301 1.75 -5.58 9.46
C HIS A 301 0.44 -4.79 9.58
N TYR A 302 0.21 -4.21 10.76
CA TYR A 302 -0.98 -3.38 10.99
C TYR A 302 -0.82 -2.05 10.24
N VAL A 303 -1.81 -1.68 9.44
CA VAL A 303 -1.86 -0.42 8.71
C VAL A 303 -2.96 0.44 9.32
N SER A 304 -2.55 1.47 10.07
CA SER A 304 -3.45 2.34 10.84
C SER A 304 -4.51 3.01 9.98
N SER A 305 -4.11 3.56 8.82
CA SER A 305 -5.03 4.21 7.86
C SER A 305 -6.10 3.30 7.26
N ARG A 306 -5.98 1.97 7.42
CA ARG A 306 -6.95 0.98 6.94
C ARG A 306 -7.53 0.13 8.06
N SER A 307 -7.16 0.41 9.31
CA SER A 307 -7.58 -0.33 10.51
C SER A 307 -7.48 -1.85 10.38
N ARG A 308 -6.48 -2.37 9.66
CA ARG A 308 -6.34 -3.80 9.40
C ARG A 308 -4.88 -4.22 9.20
N SER A 309 -4.60 -5.48 9.51
CA SER A 309 -3.32 -6.11 9.17
C SER A 309 -3.33 -6.59 7.73
N GLN A 310 -2.35 -6.15 6.93
CA GLN A 310 -2.20 -6.56 5.53
C GLN A 310 -0.73 -6.70 5.18
N LYS A 311 -0.45 -7.36 4.04
CA LYS A 311 0.91 -7.48 3.52
C LYS A 311 1.52 -6.10 3.32
N GLY A 312 2.72 -5.90 3.84
CA GLY A 312 3.41 -4.63 3.78
C GLY A 312 4.89 -4.77 4.12
N ILE A 313 5.58 -3.66 4.02
CA ILE A 313 6.97 -3.49 4.39
C ILE A 313 6.96 -2.69 5.69
N LEU A 314 7.58 -3.24 6.73
CA LEU A 314 7.80 -2.52 7.97
C LEU A 314 9.03 -1.64 7.86
N VAL A 315 8.89 -0.37 8.23
CA VAL A 315 9.95 0.64 8.15
C VAL A 315 10.20 1.20 9.53
N PHE A 316 11.40 1.02 10.06
CA PHE A 316 11.87 1.67 11.26
C PHE A 316 12.36 3.08 10.94
N LEU A 317 12.01 4.05 11.77
CA LEU A 317 12.38 5.46 11.61
C LEU A 317 12.94 5.98 12.93
N ALA A 318 14.03 6.73 12.87
CA ALA A 318 14.55 7.52 13.98
C ALA A 318 14.60 9.00 13.59
N ARG A 319 13.87 9.82 14.34
CA ARG A 319 13.81 11.27 14.17
C ARG A 319 14.55 11.97 15.30
N ASP A 320 15.46 12.87 14.95
CA ASP A 320 16.09 13.79 15.87
C ASP A 320 15.02 14.72 16.47
N ALA A 321 14.80 14.64 17.79
CA ALA A 321 13.74 15.38 18.47
C ALA A 321 13.99 16.90 18.47
N ALA A 322 15.26 17.33 18.46
CA ALA A 322 15.63 18.74 18.49
C ALA A 322 15.50 19.40 17.11
N GLN A 323 15.89 18.69 16.06
CA GLN A 323 15.90 19.23 14.69
C GLN A 323 14.67 18.85 13.87
N GLY A 324 13.90 17.84 14.30
CA GLY A 324 12.78 17.30 13.55
C GLY A 324 13.18 16.53 12.29
N VAL A 325 14.45 16.11 12.17
CA VAL A 325 15.02 15.48 10.97
C VAL A 325 15.13 13.97 11.16
N LEU A 326 14.75 13.20 10.14
CA LEU A 326 15.00 11.75 10.11
C LEU A 326 16.49 11.48 9.94
N ARG A 327 17.10 10.80 10.91
CA ARG A 327 18.53 10.44 10.92
C ARG A 327 18.78 8.98 10.62
N TYR A 328 17.77 8.14 10.76
CA TYR A 328 17.87 6.73 10.41
C TYR A 328 16.56 6.21 9.87
N ALA A 329 16.63 5.38 8.84
CA ALA A 329 15.48 4.70 8.27
C ALA A 329 15.89 3.32 7.75
N ASN A 330 15.22 2.27 8.23
CA ASN A 330 15.43 0.92 7.73
C ASN A 330 14.11 0.31 7.28
N ALA A 331 14.01 -0.07 6.01
CA ALA A 331 12.83 -0.68 5.43
C ALA A 331 13.05 -2.19 5.21
N GLY A 332 11.97 -2.97 5.35
CA GLY A 332 12.02 -4.42 5.18
C GLY A 332 12.39 -5.17 6.46
N VAL A 333 12.20 -4.54 7.62
CA VAL A 333 12.45 -5.15 8.92
C VAL A 333 11.44 -6.29 9.12
N THR A 334 11.93 -7.51 9.32
CA THR A 334 11.07 -8.67 9.59
C THR A 334 10.53 -8.66 11.02
N LYS A 335 9.47 -9.41 11.30
CA LYS A 335 8.94 -9.61 12.67
C LYS A 335 9.96 -10.18 13.63
N SER A 336 10.85 -11.04 13.15
CA SER A 336 11.95 -11.58 13.96
C SER A 336 13.00 -10.55 14.32
N GLU A 337 13.25 -9.57 13.45
CA GLU A 337 14.26 -8.53 13.65
C GLU A 337 13.71 -7.29 14.37
N HIS A 338 12.40 -7.08 14.28
CA HIS A 338 11.66 -5.93 14.81
C HIS A 338 12.16 -5.41 16.16
N ALA A 339 12.21 -6.28 17.18
CA ALA A 339 12.62 -5.86 18.52
C ALA A 339 14.09 -5.42 18.61
N GLY A 340 14.96 -5.95 17.76
CA GLY A 340 16.39 -5.66 17.74
C GLY A 340 16.78 -4.43 16.92
N GLU A 341 15.87 -3.88 16.11
CA GLU A 341 16.18 -2.77 15.20
C GLU A 341 16.61 -1.49 15.94
N ILE A 342 16.08 -1.27 17.16
CA ILE A 342 16.53 -0.17 18.03
C ILE A 342 18.04 -0.22 18.29
N LEU A 343 18.61 -1.42 18.46
CA LEU A 343 20.06 -1.59 18.66
C LEU A 343 20.84 -1.37 17.37
N GLN A 344 20.26 -1.70 16.20
CA GLN A 344 20.87 -1.39 14.90
C GLN A 344 20.99 0.12 14.70
N PHE A 345 19.95 0.88 15.08
CA PHE A 345 20.00 2.34 15.10
C PHE A 345 21.08 2.86 16.05
N VAL A 346 21.15 2.37 17.29
CA VAL A 346 22.20 2.77 18.26
C VAL A 346 23.60 2.52 17.69
N GLN A 347 23.82 1.36 17.08
CA GLN A 347 25.10 1.04 16.45
C GLN A 347 25.39 1.95 15.25
N PHE A 348 24.40 2.24 14.41
CA PHE A 348 24.53 3.20 13.32
C PHE A 348 24.93 4.57 13.83
N TRP A 349 24.22 5.09 14.84
CA TRP A 349 24.48 6.39 15.44
C TRP A 349 25.87 6.49 16.06
N LYS A 350 26.30 5.45 16.79
CA LYS A 350 27.65 5.36 17.37
C LYS A 350 28.73 5.36 16.30
N ARG A 351 28.53 4.64 15.20
CA ARG A 351 29.49 4.66 14.07
C ARG A 351 29.54 6.04 13.41
N HIS A 352 28.39 6.68 13.24
CA HIS A 352 28.27 7.97 12.56
C HIS A 352 28.88 9.12 13.37
N THR A 353 28.56 9.23 14.66
CA THR A 353 28.93 10.38 15.50
C THR A 353 30.05 10.09 16.50
N GLY A 354 30.43 8.82 16.67
CA GLY A 354 31.35 8.36 17.73
C GLY A 354 30.71 8.29 19.12
N LYS A 355 29.45 8.67 19.29
CA LYS A 355 28.74 8.72 20.58
C LYS A 355 27.45 7.91 20.54
N LEU A 356 27.03 7.41 21.70
CA LEU A 356 25.71 6.80 21.85
C LEU A 356 24.62 7.88 21.88
N PRO A 357 23.38 7.56 21.48
CA PRO A 357 22.23 8.41 21.77
C PRO A 357 22.11 8.65 23.27
N SER A 358 21.72 9.86 23.68
CA SER A 358 21.48 10.15 25.09
C SER A 358 20.12 9.64 25.53
N GLU A 359 19.10 9.80 24.69
CA GLU A 359 17.71 9.49 25.03
C GLU A 359 16.96 8.92 23.80
N LEU A 360 16.13 7.91 24.04
CA LEU A 360 15.26 7.30 23.03
C LEU A 360 13.80 7.33 23.51
N VAL A 361 12.89 7.87 22.69
CA VAL A 361 11.47 7.98 23.02
C VAL A 361 10.64 7.18 22.01
N PHE A 362 9.79 6.27 22.48
CA PHE A 362 9.04 5.37 21.60
C PHE A 362 7.83 4.72 22.25
N ASP A 363 7.00 4.06 21.44
CA ASP A 363 5.77 3.41 21.91
C ASP A 363 6.02 2.08 22.66
N SER A 364 4.95 1.49 23.20
CA SER A 364 4.99 0.24 23.97
C SER A 364 5.24 -1.04 23.15
N GLN A 365 5.33 -0.93 21.83
CA GLN A 365 5.42 -2.07 20.93
C GLN A 365 6.76 -2.14 20.20
N LEU A 366 7.50 -1.03 20.13
CA LEU A 366 8.75 -0.92 19.39
C LEU A 366 9.78 -2.00 19.74
N THR A 367 9.94 -2.35 21.02
CA THR A 367 10.95 -3.32 21.47
C THR A 367 10.51 -4.12 22.70
N THR A 368 11.38 -5.01 23.19
CA THR A 368 11.13 -5.88 24.36
C THR A 368 11.95 -5.45 25.57
N TYR A 369 11.57 -5.92 26.76
CA TYR A 369 12.26 -5.58 28.01
C TYR A 369 13.71 -6.05 28.05
N GLU A 370 14.04 -7.17 27.39
CA GLU A 370 15.42 -7.65 27.27
C GLU A 370 16.29 -6.65 26.51
N LYS A 371 15.74 -6.03 25.46
CA LYS A 371 16.43 -5.01 24.67
C LYS A 371 16.54 -3.69 25.43
N LEU A 372 15.53 -3.34 26.25
CA LEU A 372 15.65 -2.21 27.17
C LEU A 372 16.77 -2.42 28.21
N SER A 373 16.94 -3.66 28.68
CA SER A 373 18.03 -4.02 29.59
C SER A 373 19.41 -3.86 28.92
N GLU A 374 19.51 -4.20 27.63
CA GLU A 374 20.72 -3.92 26.83
C GLU A 374 21.00 -2.41 26.73
N LEU A 375 19.99 -1.58 26.43
CA LEU A 375 20.15 -0.12 26.39
C LEU A 375 20.60 0.48 27.73
N ASN A 376 19.99 0.01 28.82
CA ASN A 376 20.34 0.45 30.17
C ASN A 376 21.81 0.14 30.52
N ARG A 377 22.31 -1.05 30.15
CA ARG A 377 23.73 -1.41 30.34
C ARG A 377 24.69 -0.55 29.52
N GLU A 378 24.25 -0.04 28.39
CA GLU A 378 25.03 0.91 27.58
C GLU A 378 24.91 2.36 28.08
N GLY A 379 24.12 2.62 29.12
CA GLY A 379 23.90 3.96 29.69
C GLY A 379 23.01 4.86 28.83
N ILE A 380 22.16 4.28 27.99
CA ILE A 380 21.23 5.00 27.11
C ILE A 380 19.90 5.17 27.84
N PHE A 381 19.45 6.40 28.02
CA PHE A 381 18.14 6.66 28.63
C PHE A 381 17.02 6.38 27.63
N PHE A 382 15.86 5.97 28.13
CA PHE A 382 14.68 5.78 27.30
C PHE A 382 13.39 6.17 28.02
N ILE A 383 12.41 6.59 27.22
CA ILE A 383 11.03 6.84 27.65
C ILE A 383 10.14 5.99 26.76
N THR A 384 9.37 5.09 27.38
CA THR A 384 8.42 4.23 26.66
C THR A 384 7.11 4.10 27.42
N LEU A 385 6.06 3.70 26.69
CA LEU A 385 4.76 3.41 27.27
C LEU A 385 4.72 1.97 27.77
N ARG A 386 4.26 1.76 29.01
CA ARG A 386 4.00 0.42 29.53
C ARG A 386 2.57 0.00 29.14
N ARG A 387 2.42 -1.22 28.60
CA ARG A 387 1.09 -1.76 28.28
C ARG A 387 0.27 -1.99 29.56
N ARG A 388 -0.96 -1.49 29.55
CA ARG A 388 -1.90 -1.64 30.68
C ARG A 388 -2.33 -3.10 30.84
N SER A 389 -2.30 -3.60 32.07
CA SER A 389 -2.92 -4.89 32.43
C SER A 389 -4.04 -4.65 33.43
N ARG A 390 -5.03 -5.55 33.49
CA ARG A 390 -6.14 -5.45 34.46
C ARG A 390 -5.63 -5.39 35.91
N GLN A 391 -4.61 -6.18 36.23
CA GLN A 391 -4.01 -6.19 37.56
C GLN A 391 -3.33 -4.86 37.89
N MET A 392 -2.57 -4.30 36.94
CA MET A 392 -1.90 -3.00 37.11
C MET A 392 -2.92 -1.88 37.31
N LEU A 393 -3.98 -1.84 36.48
CA LEU A 393 -5.03 -0.84 36.63
C LEU A 393 -5.71 -0.93 38.00
N HIS A 394 -6.03 -2.14 38.45
CA HIS A 394 -6.61 -2.35 39.77
C HIS A 394 -5.68 -1.94 40.92
N GLN A 395 -4.36 -2.14 40.78
CA GLN A 395 -3.38 -1.64 41.76
C GLN A 395 -3.34 -0.11 41.77
N ILE A 396 -3.30 0.53 40.60
CA ILE A 396 -3.30 2.00 40.45
C ILE A 396 -4.56 2.61 41.09
N TYR A 397 -5.76 2.07 40.81
CA TYR A 397 -7.01 2.59 41.37
C TYR A 397 -7.17 2.35 42.88
N ARG A 398 -6.36 1.48 43.49
CA ARG A 398 -6.34 1.27 44.94
C ARG A 398 -5.40 2.22 45.68
N GLN A 399 -4.56 2.97 44.97
CA GLN A 399 -3.65 3.92 45.61
C GLN A 399 -4.44 5.05 46.29
N PRO A 400 -4.09 5.43 47.53
CA PRO A 400 -4.75 6.52 48.22
C PRO A 400 -4.51 7.85 47.51
N ASP A 401 -5.45 8.80 47.61
CA ASP A 401 -5.31 10.14 47.00
C ASP A 401 -4.03 10.87 47.44
N SER A 402 -3.52 10.59 48.64
CA SER A 402 -2.26 11.16 49.16
C SER A 402 -1.00 10.71 48.40
N ALA A 403 -1.05 9.58 47.67
CA ALA A 403 0.05 9.11 46.84
C ALA A 403 0.15 9.88 45.50
N TRP A 404 -0.92 10.57 45.10
CA TRP A 404 -0.98 11.28 43.83
C TRP A 404 -0.51 12.72 43.98
N ARG A 405 0.41 13.12 43.11
CA ARG A 405 0.83 14.52 42.98
C ARG A 405 0.09 15.16 41.83
N ARG A 406 -0.64 16.24 42.10
CA ARG A 406 -1.20 17.08 41.04
C ARG A 406 -0.14 18.07 40.55
N ILE A 407 0.12 18.06 39.25
CA ILE A 407 1.07 18.98 38.60
C ILE A 407 0.31 19.96 37.70
N SER A 408 0.94 21.07 37.31
CA SER A 408 0.36 21.99 36.32
C SER A 408 1.18 21.97 35.04
N LEU A 409 0.52 21.72 33.91
CA LEU A 409 1.08 21.71 32.57
C LEU A 409 0.54 22.92 31.80
N PRO A 410 1.28 24.05 31.74
CA PRO A 410 0.78 25.31 31.18
C PRO A 410 0.37 25.20 29.70
N ALA A 411 1.01 24.30 28.97
CA ALA A 411 0.84 24.08 27.54
C ALA A 411 -0.47 23.34 27.16
N LEU A 412 -1.20 22.80 28.14
CA LEU A 412 -2.44 22.06 27.89
C LEU A 412 -3.68 22.96 28.04
N THR A 413 -4.77 22.56 27.36
CA THR A 413 -6.07 23.22 27.48
C THR A 413 -6.56 23.18 28.93
N ARG A 414 -7.43 24.13 29.30
CA ARG A 414 -7.87 24.34 30.69
C ARG A 414 -8.38 23.06 31.37
N ILE A 415 -8.98 22.14 30.62
CA ILE A 415 -9.58 20.89 31.12
C ILE A 415 -8.51 19.87 31.55
N TYR A 416 -7.34 19.83 30.88
CA TYR A 416 -6.27 18.85 31.14
C TYR A 416 -5.01 19.47 31.76
N ARG A 417 -5.10 20.73 32.20
CA ARG A 417 -3.98 21.50 32.73
C ARG A 417 -3.38 20.90 34.01
N ASN A 418 -4.19 20.20 34.81
CA ASN A 418 -3.76 19.76 36.13
C ASN A 418 -3.88 18.23 36.33
N PRO A 419 -3.11 17.41 35.59
CA PRO A 419 -3.18 15.96 35.71
C PRO A 419 -2.67 15.47 37.07
N LYS A 420 -3.14 14.30 37.48
CA LYS A 420 -2.59 13.56 38.63
C LYS A 420 -1.46 12.65 38.16
N VAL A 421 -0.35 12.66 38.88
CA VAL A 421 0.83 11.84 38.60
C VAL A 421 1.16 11.01 39.82
N LEU A 422 1.31 9.71 39.63
CA LEU A 422 1.85 8.75 40.59
C LEU A 422 3.22 8.31 40.10
N GLU A 423 4.22 8.39 40.96
CA GLU A 423 5.61 8.04 40.67
C GLU A 423 6.03 6.85 41.54
N GLU A 424 6.52 5.79 40.89
CA GLU A 424 6.88 4.53 41.54
C GLU A 424 8.17 3.96 40.91
N HIS A 425 8.86 3.08 41.64
CA HIS A 425 9.92 2.24 41.09
C HIS A 425 9.39 0.82 40.91
N VAL A 426 9.63 0.22 39.75
CA VAL A 426 9.14 -1.12 39.40
C VAL A 426 10.24 -1.98 38.81
N THR A 427 10.15 -3.28 39.04
CA THR A 427 10.93 -4.29 38.33
C THR A 427 10.07 -4.97 37.28
N LEU A 428 10.67 -5.31 36.14
CA LEU A 428 9.98 -5.99 35.03
C LEU A 428 10.73 -7.27 34.67
N SER A 429 9.98 -8.33 34.38
CA SER A 429 10.58 -9.57 33.87
C SER A 429 11.33 -9.29 32.56
N GLY A 430 12.57 -9.75 32.46
CA GLY A 430 13.44 -9.50 31.30
C GLY A 430 14.22 -8.18 31.35
N TYR A 431 13.97 -7.31 32.34
CA TYR A 431 14.76 -6.09 32.57
C TYR A 431 15.60 -6.23 33.85
N ASP A 432 16.88 -5.88 33.76
CA ASP A 432 17.78 -5.89 34.92
C ASP A 432 17.84 -4.50 35.56
N GLY A 433 17.56 -4.43 36.87
CA GLY A 433 17.43 -3.20 37.64
C GLY A 433 15.99 -2.71 37.82
N GLU A 434 15.87 -1.49 38.36
CA GLU A 434 14.58 -0.83 38.59
C GLU A 434 14.29 0.21 37.51
N LEU A 435 13.02 0.39 37.21
CA LEU A 435 12.50 1.41 36.30
C LEU A 435 11.66 2.41 37.07
N ARG A 436 11.88 3.69 36.79
CA ARG A 436 10.99 4.75 37.22
C ARG A 436 9.72 4.71 36.36
N GLN A 437 8.58 4.47 37.00
CA GLN A 437 7.27 4.47 36.37
C GLN A 437 6.50 5.73 36.75
N LEU A 438 5.94 6.41 35.74
CA LEU A 438 5.01 7.51 35.92
C LEU A 438 3.63 7.08 35.41
N THR A 439 2.66 7.06 36.31
CA THR A 439 1.25 6.89 35.96
C THR A 439 0.59 8.25 35.94
N VAL A 440 -0.03 8.61 34.81
CA VAL A 440 -0.68 9.91 34.61
C VAL A 440 -2.17 9.71 34.38
N MET A 441 -3.00 10.41 35.16
CA MET A 441 -4.46 10.43 35.05
C MET A 441 -4.95 11.85 34.74
N GLU A 442 -6.21 11.95 34.27
CA GLU A 442 -6.88 13.22 33.95
C GLU A 442 -6.19 14.03 32.83
N LEU A 443 -5.53 13.33 31.90
CA LEU A 443 -4.86 13.91 30.73
C LEU A 443 -5.70 13.78 29.43
N GLY A 444 -6.98 13.40 29.54
CA GLY A 444 -7.91 13.29 28.41
C GLY A 444 -7.92 11.95 27.66
N HIS A 445 -7.06 11.01 28.04
CA HIS A 445 -6.97 9.66 27.44
C HIS A 445 -6.84 8.58 28.54
N GLU A 446 -7.98 8.14 29.09
CA GLU A 446 -8.03 7.09 30.14
C GLU A 446 -8.05 5.66 29.61
#